data_AF-A0A1A7PT46-F1
#
_entry.id   AF-A0A1A7PT46-F1
#
_cell.length_a   1.000
_cell.length_b   1.000
_cell.length_c   1.000
_cell.angle_alpha   90.00
_cell.angle_beta   90.00
_cell.angle_gamma   90.00
#
_symmetry.space_group_name_H-M   'P 1'
#
loop_
_entity.id
_entity.type
_entity.pdbx_description
1 polymer ?
#
loop_
_entity_poly.entity_id
_entity_poly.type
_entity_poly.pdbx_seq_one_letter_code
_entity_poly.pdbx_strand_id
1 'polypeptide(L)'
;MKVFSSLLQRITLRQFFIIILALVVLYFASLFMLMGSGKQVELQDVLLLAALILIFNASRIAFYAIVIPIALAYTLYAPVGLMFGEPNYQYLASVLATNIAEGTEFLQQIPLKYYAMAIAIIPLLLFFRYLTQRFQLKFYRNKTLLCLILFFALVNQTPFAFFHTFFTAAGQVKDELFKLNQLQLESEWGPAKFSGKYKNYVLVIGESVRRDYLHAYGYPIENTPFIEKTNGVLVDGFESAGSNTIASLRLMLTKPDTKRWAPNYSLTLIDLIKASGVKTYWISNQGFLGEFDTPITAIANLNDERYFIANNDSIHNDSSDFELLAPFKQVLQQKTDQAKFIVLHLYGSHPKACDRIKDYKNIAPVKNKKYQYLSCYVSSIKKTDDLLAQVYQALQQQYQTEQQPFTMIYFADHGLAHKTIDGEILFFNNAGSPLHHDVPLFMTSSDSQQHTKCKSFKSGLNFTESIANWMQITNEKVSPQFDLFNCKDDPDDYGLEGRLPKTKRDPAIDIRGK
;
A
#
# COMPACT_ATOMS: atom_id res chain seq x y z
N MET A 1 32.79 26.77 12.01
CA MET A 1 34.18 26.62 11.50
C MET A 1 35.26 26.45 12.58
N LYS A 2 35.14 26.98 13.81
CA LYS A 2 36.20 26.85 14.86
C LYS A 2 36.28 25.51 15.61
N VAL A 3 35.30 24.62 15.47
CA VAL A 3 35.30 23.29 16.14
C VAL A 3 36.09 22.25 15.32
N PHE A 4 36.19 22.41 14.00
CA PHE A 4 37.06 21.57 13.16
C PHE A 4 38.55 21.96 13.25
N SER A 5 38.87 23.21 13.63
CA SER A 5 40.25 23.68 13.70
C SER A 5 41.02 23.23 14.94
N SER A 6 40.34 22.84 16.03
CA SER A 6 41.00 22.40 17.27
C SER A 6 41.37 20.91 17.29
N LEU A 7 40.76 20.08 16.44
CA LEU A 7 41.12 18.66 16.28
C LEU A 7 42.41 18.46 15.46
N LEU A 8 42.73 19.40 14.56
CA LEU A 8 43.88 19.31 13.65
C LEU A 8 45.17 19.93 14.21
N GLN A 9 45.12 20.71 15.30
CA GLN A 9 46.29 21.40 15.86
C GLN A 9 47.32 20.50 16.58
N ARG A 10 47.08 19.19 16.68
CA ARG A 10 48.01 18.23 17.33
C ARG A 10 48.55 17.14 16.41
N ILE A 11 48.18 17.13 15.14
CA ILE A 11 48.60 16.11 14.18
C ILE A 11 49.60 16.74 13.22
N THR A 12 50.85 16.26 13.24
CA THR A 12 51.84 16.69 12.25
C THR A 12 51.38 16.27 10.85
N LEU A 13 51.70 17.04 9.81
CA LEU A 13 51.35 16.71 8.42
C LEU A 13 51.76 15.26 8.06
N ARG A 14 52.91 14.80 8.58
CA ARG A 14 53.40 13.43 8.46
C ARG A 14 52.45 12.40 9.11
N GLN A 15 51.98 12.65 10.33
CA GLN A 15 51.01 11.77 11.00
C GLN A 15 49.66 11.73 10.27
N PHE A 16 49.23 12.84 9.68
CA PHE A 16 48.01 12.89 8.88
C PHE A 16 48.09 11.96 7.66
N PHE A 17 49.19 12.02 6.90
CA PHE A 17 49.42 11.10 5.77
C PHE A 17 49.47 9.63 6.20
N ILE A 18 50.09 9.33 7.34
CA ILE A 18 50.15 7.95 7.88
C ILE A 18 48.76 7.45 8.29
N ILE A 19 47.92 8.31 8.86
CA ILE A 19 46.53 7.97 9.20
C ILE A 19 45.76 7.62 7.93
N ILE A 20 45.84 8.45 6.89
CA ILE A 20 45.19 8.20 5.60
C ILE A 20 45.68 6.87 5.02
N LEU A 21 46.99 6.66 4.98
CA LEU A 21 47.59 5.43 4.46
C LEU A 21 47.07 4.20 5.22
N ALA A 22 47.04 4.24 6.56
CA ALA A 22 46.53 3.14 7.37
C ALA A 22 45.06 2.84 7.08
N LEU A 23 44.22 3.86 6.91
CA LEU A 23 42.80 3.69 6.59
C LEU A 23 42.59 3.16 5.15
N VAL A 24 43.39 3.60 4.19
CA VAL A 24 43.36 3.09 2.81
C VAL A 24 43.77 1.62 2.76
N VAL A 25 44.85 1.24 3.46
CA VAL A 25 45.30 -0.15 3.56
C VAL A 25 44.21 -1.03 4.19
N LEU A 26 43.58 -0.54 5.26
CA LEU A 26 42.49 -1.24 5.94
C LEU A 26 41.26 -1.39 5.04
N TYR A 27 40.91 -0.36 4.27
CA TYR A 27 39.83 -0.39 3.29
C TYR A 27 40.06 -1.48 2.24
N PHE A 28 41.24 -1.51 1.61
CA PHE A 28 41.56 -2.51 0.60
C PHE A 28 41.65 -3.93 1.18
N ALA A 29 42.18 -4.11 2.40
CA ALA A 29 42.17 -5.41 3.07
C ALA A 29 40.73 -5.91 3.27
N SER A 30 39.84 -5.03 3.75
CA SER A 30 38.43 -5.35 4.01
C SER A 30 37.67 -5.61 2.70
N LEU A 31 37.94 -4.81 1.66
CA LEU A 31 37.36 -4.97 0.33
C LEU A 31 37.76 -6.32 -0.29
N PHE A 32 39.05 -6.68 -0.23
CA PHE A 32 39.54 -7.95 -0.78
C PHE A 32 38.98 -9.16 -0.03
N MET A 33 38.83 -9.08 1.29
CA MET A 33 38.13 -10.10 2.05
C MET A 33 36.69 -10.27 1.55
N LEU A 34 35.91 -9.19 1.49
CA LEU A 34 34.50 -9.27 1.10
C LEU A 34 34.29 -9.66 -0.37
N MET A 35 35.11 -9.15 -1.29
CA MET A 35 35.08 -9.61 -2.67
C MET A 35 35.48 -11.08 -2.78
N GLY A 36 36.45 -11.50 -1.95
CA GLY A 36 36.90 -12.89 -1.82
C GLY A 36 35.81 -13.86 -1.38
N SER A 37 34.79 -13.42 -0.65
CA SER A 37 33.66 -14.32 -0.34
C SER A 37 32.72 -14.55 -1.52
N GLY A 38 32.88 -13.84 -2.65
CA GLY A 38 32.00 -13.98 -3.80
C GLY A 38 30.62 -13.33 -3.66
N LYS A 39 30.41 -12.56 -2.58
CA LYS A 39 29.20 -11.75 -2.34
C LYS A 39 29.26 -10.44 -3.15
N GLN A 40 28.10 -9.90 -3.53
CA GLN A 40 28.02 -8.50 -3.99
C GLN A 40 28.37 -7.54 -2.83
N VAL A 41 29.46 -6.79 -2.99
CA VAL A 41 30.01 -5.93 -1.93
C VAL A 41 29.48 -4.51 -2.07
N GLU A 42 28.75 -4.05 -1.06
CA GLU A 42 28.40 -2.64 -0.92
C GLU A 42 29.46 -1.87 -0.11
N LEU A 43 29.54 -0.55 -0.31
CA LEU A 43 30.48 0.31 0.43
C LEU A 43 30.31 0.18 1.95
N GLN A 44 29.06 0.01 2.43
CA GLN A 44 28.77 -0.14 3.85
C GLN A 44 29.43 -1.40 4.44
N ASP A 45 29.33 -2.54 3.75
CA ASP A 45 29.93 -3.81 4.21
C ASP A 45 31.44 -3.65 4.45
N VAL A 46 32.13 -2.97 3.52
CA VAL A 46 33.58 -2.70 3.62
C VAL A 46 33.90 -1.82 4.81
N LEU A 47 33.12 -0.75 5.02
CA LEU A 47 33.32 0.16 6.15
C LEU A 47 33.06 -0.52 7.50
N LEU A 48 32.09 -1.43 7.57
CA LEU A 48 31.78 -2.19 8.79
C LEU A 48 32.87 -3.21 9.13
N LEU A 49 33.34 -3.98 8.14
CA LEU A 49 34.44 -4.91 8.35
C LEU A 49 35.73 -4.17 8.74
N ALA A 50 36.04 -3.06 8.05
CA ALA A 50 37.17 -2.20 8.39
C ALA A 50 37.07 -1.68 9.84
N ALA A 51 35.89 -1.21 10.25
CA ALA A 51 35.66 -0.73 11.59
C ALA A 51 35.82 -1.83 12.66
N LEU A 52 35.33 -3.06 12.39
CA LEU A 52 35.50 -4.21 13.28
C LEU A 52 36.98 -4.58 13.44
N ILE A 53 37.73 -4.63 12.33
CA ILE A 53 39.17 -4.88 12.34
C ILE A 53 39.91 -3.78 13.11
N LEU A 54 39.51 -2.52 12.94
CA LEU A 54 40.06 -1.37 13.68
C LEU A 54 39.83 -1.50 15.20
N ILE A 55 38.65 -1.96 15.62
CA ILE A 55 38.34 -2.24 17.03
C ILE A 55 39.23 -3.37 17.56
N PHE A 56 39.29 -4.51 16.88
CA PHE A 56 40.10 -5.65 17.32
C PHE A 56 41.60 -5.35 17.30
N ASN A 57 42.07 -4.46 16.42
CA ASN A 57 43.46 -4.02 16.40
C ASN A 57 43.90 -3.33 17.70
N ALA A 58 42.96 -2.85 18.53
CA ALA A 58 43.25 -2.31 19.87
C ALA A 58 43.84 -3.37 20.83
N SER A 59 43.55 -4.65 20.62
CA SER A 59 44.08 -5.76 21.42
C SER A 59 45.01 -6.63 20.59
N ARG A 60 46.21 -6.93 21.11
CA ARG A 60 47.13 -7.87 20.47
C ARG A 60 46.52 -9.25 20.32
N ILE A 61 45.88 -9.73 21.38
CA ILE A 61 45.28 -11.07 21.40
C ILE A 61 44.12 -11.13 20.40
N ALA A 62 43.21 -10.15 20.42
CA ALA A 62 42.07 -10.16 19.51
C ALA A 62 42.51 -10.07 18.03
N PHE A 63 43.50 -9.24 17.71
CA PHE A 63 44.01 -9.17 16.35
C PHE A 63 44.57 -10.51 15.85
N TYR A 64 45.44 -11.16 16.63
CA TYR A 64 46.06 -12.42 16.17
C TYR A 64 45.16 -13.65 16.35
N ALA A 65 44.27 -13.68 17.33
CA ALA A 65 43.42 -14.83 17.62
C ALA A 65 42.06 -14.79 16.91
N ILE A 66 41.62 -13.62 16.44
CA ILE A 66 40.32 -13.44 15.77
C ILE A 66 40.50 -12.94 14.34
N VAL A 67 41.14 -11.77 14.16
CA VAL A 67 41.25 -11.14 12.82
C VAL A 67 42.07 -12.01 11.87
N ILE A 68 43.24 -12.49 12.29
CA ILE A 68 44.11 -13.30 11.41
C ILE A 68 43.48 -14.64 11.00
N PRO A 69 42.88 -15.46 11.91
CA PRO A 69 42.20 -16.69 11.50
C PRO A 69 41.03 -16.46 10.55
N ILE A 70 40.21 -15.42 10.79
CA ILE A 70 39.12 -15.06 9.88
C ILE A 70 39.70 -14.66 8.52
N ALA A 71 40.70 -13.78 8.49
CA ALA A 71 41.36 -13.36 7.26
C ALA A 71 42.01 -14.52 6.50
N LEU A 72 42.56 -15.51 7.21
CA LEU A 72 43.08 -16.72 6.59
C LEU A 72 41.98 -17.52 5.90
N ALA A 73 40.81 -17.66 6.54
CA ALA A 73 39.65 -18.33 5.92
C ALA A 73 39.23 -17.62 4.62
N TYR A 74 39.18 -16.27 4.65
CA TYR A 74 38.93 -15.46 3.46
C TYR A 74 40.02 -15.63 2.39
N THR A 75 41.31 -15.61 2.75
CA THR A 75 42.41 -15.83 1.82
C THR A 75 42.35 -17.20 1.14
N LEU A 76 42.00 -18.25 1.89
CA LEU A 76 41.90 -19.61 1.33
C LEU A 76 40.73 -19.74 0.34
N TYR A 77 39.59 -19.11 0.63
CA TYR A 77 38.41 -19.19 -0.23
C TYR A 77 38.42 -18.16 -1.38
N ALA A 78 39.14 -17.04 -1.23
CA ALA A 78 39.07 -15.89 -2.14
C ALA A 78 39.23 -16.20 -3.63
N PRO A 79 40.18 -17.05 -4.07
CA PRO A 79 40.32 -17.38 -5.49
C PRO A 79 39.06 -18.04 -6.06
N VAL A 80 38.42 -18.91 -5.28
CA VAL A 80 37.19 -19.62 -5.63
C VAL A 80 36.01 -18.66 -5.60
N GLY A 81 35.87 -17.88 -4.53
CA GLY A 81 34.76 -16.95 -4.37
C GLY A 81 34.71 -15.85 -5.45
N LEU A 82 35.86 -15.33 -5.86
CA LEU A 82 35.97 -14.33 -6.93
C LEU A 82 35.60 -14.85 -8.32
N MET A 83 35.71 -16.16 -8.55
CA MET A 83 35.40 -16.78 -9.84
C MET A 83 33.99 -17.36 -9.88
N PHE A 84 33.55 -18.00 -8.79
CA PHE A 84 32.36 -18.84 -8.77
C PHE A 84 31.25 -18.31 -7.85
N GLY A 85 31.52 -17.34 -6.98
CA GLY A 85 30.55 -16.72 -6.08
C GLY A 85 30.56 -17.27 -4.66
N GLU A 86 29.47 -17.04 -3.93
CA GLU A 86 29.35 -17.38 -2.50
C GLU A 86 29.58 -18.87 -2.20
N PRO A 87 30.08 -19.22 -0.99
CA PRO A 87 30.26 -20.61 -0.59
C PRO A 87 28.96 -21.40 -0.73
N ASN A 88 28.98 -22.41 -1.61
CA ASN A 88 27.89 -23.37 -1.74
C ASN A 88 28.45 -24.80 -1.64
N TYR A 89 27.55 -25.76 -1.45
CA TYR A 89 27.93 -27.16 -1.29
C TYR A 89 28.79 -27.67 -2.45
N GLN A 90 28.45 -27.29 -3.69
CA GLN A 90 29.12 -27.79 -4.89
C GLN A 90 30.57 -27.27 -4.99
N TYR A 91 30.80 -25.98 -4.76
CA TYR A 91 32.14 -25.39 -4.83
C TYR A 91 33.04 -25.87 -3.68
N LEU A 92 32.48 -26.01 -2.48
CA LEU A 92 33.21 -26.57 -1.34
C LEU A 92 33.55 -28.04 -1.57
N ALA A 93 32.63 -28.83 -2.12
CA ALA A 93 32.87 -30.22 -2.47
C ALA A 93 33.94 -30.37 -3.57
N SER A 94 33.97 -29.49 -4.58
CA SER A 94 35.00 -29.51 -5.63
C SER A 94 36.39 -29.15 -5.11
N VAL A 95 36.50 -28.20 -4.16
CA VAL A 95 37.77 -27.85 -3.52
C VAL A 95 38.25 -28.94 -2.56
N LEU A 96 37.30 -29.60 -1.87
CA LEU A 96 37.56 -30.66 -0.90
C LEU A 96 37.47 -32.07 -1.52
N ALA A 97 37.45 -32.16 -2.85
CA ALA A 97 37.33 -33.43 -3.55
C ALA A 97 38.48 -34.37 -3.18
N THR A 98 38.18 -35.65 -3.00
CA THR A 98 39.16 -36.66 -2.58
C THR A 98 40.16 -37.01 -3.69
N ASN A 99 39.87 -36.66 -4.94
CA ASN A 99 40.78 -36.83 -6.06
C ASN A 99 41.67 -35.58 -6.24
N ILE A 100 42.97 -35.72 -5.96
CA ILE A 100 43.95 -34.63 -6.07
C ILE A 100 43.99 -34.08 -7.51
N ALA A 101 43.80 -34.92 -8.53
CA ALA A 101 43.82 -34.49 -9.93
C ALA A 101 42.67 -33.50 -10.24
N GLU A 102 41.44 -33.83 -9.83
CA GLU A 102 40.26 -32.98 -10.04
C GLU A 102 40.35 -31.66 -9.26
N GLY A 103 40.84 -31.70 -8.01
CA GLY A 103 41.08 -30.49 -7.22
C GLY A 103 42.14 -29.59 -7.85
N THR A 104 43.22 -30.17 -8.40
CA THR A 104 44.27 -29.38 -9.06
C THR A 104 43.83 -28.76 -10.38
N GLU A 105 43.07 -29.50 -11.21
CA GLU A 105 42.51 -28.97 -12.45
C GLU A 105 41.52 -27.85 -12.18
N PHE A 106 40.67 -28.00 -11.16
CA PHE A 106 39.73 -26.96 -10.73
C PHE A 106 40.44 -25.67 -10.30
N LEU A 107 41.51 -25.77 -9.51
CA LEU A 107 42.27 -24.61 -9.05
C LEU A 107 43.08 -23.93 -10.18
N GLN A 108 43.57 -24.69 -11.17
CA GLN A 108 44.31 -24.15 -12.32
C GLN A 108 43.44 -23.33 -13.28
N GLN A 109 42.11 -23.53 -13.27
CA GLN A 109 41.18 -22.73 -14.06
C GLN A 109 41.01 -21.29 -13.54
N ILE A 110 41.44 -21.03 -12.30
CA ILE A 110 41.26 -19.74 -11.64
C ILE A 110 42.35 -18.75 -12.11
N PRO A 111 41.97 -17.54 -12.58
CA PRO A 111 42.93 -16.52 -12.99
C PRO A 111 43.92 -16.13 -11.88
N LEU A 112 45.21 -15.98 -12.24
CA LEU A 112 46.30 -15.59 -11.32
C LEU A 112 46.01 -14.30 -10.53
N LYS A 113 45.25 -13.36 -11.09
CA LYS A 113 44.85 -12.12 -10.41
C LYS A 113 44.06 -12.37 -9.12
N TYR A 114 43.26 -13.43 -9.04
CA TYR A 114 42.46 -13.74 -7.84
C TYR A 114 43.32 -14.34 -6.73
N TYR A 115 44.31 -15.15 -7.08
CA TYR A 115 45.35 -15.59 -6.15
C TYR A 115 46.18 -14.41 -5.61
N ALA A 116 46.56 -13.47 -6.48
CA ALA A 116 47.29 -12.28 -6.07
C ALA A 116 46.49 -11.42 -5.08
N MET A 117 45.18 -11.22 -5.34
CA MET A 117 44.27 -10.52 -4.43
C MET A 117 44.14 -11.25 -3.08
N ALA A 118 43.98 -12.58 -3.10
CA ALA A 118 43.86 -13.41 -1.90
C ALA A 118 45.10 -13.34 -1.01
N ILE A 119 46.29 -13.46 -1.62
CA ILE A 119 47.58 -13.41 -0.93
C ILE A 119 47.86 -12.01 -0.37
N ALA A 120 47.32 -10.94 -0.97
CA ALA A 120 47.49 -9.57 -0.49
C ALA A 120 46.76 -9.27 0.84
N ILE A 121 45.71 -10.02 1.20
CA ILE A 121 44.87 -9.76 2.38
C ILE A 121 45.71 -9.74 3.68
N ILE A 122 46.46 -10.81 3.95
CA ILE A 122 47.24 -10.94 5.19
C ILE A 122 48.37 -9.90 5.29
N PRO A 123 49.21 -9.67 4.26
CA PRO A 123 50.19 -8.59 4.25
C PRO A 123 49.58 -7.21 4.49
N LEU A 124 48.43 -6.89 3.87
CA LEU A 124 47.76 -5.61 4.08
C LEU A 124 47.32 -5.45 5.55
N LEU A 125 46.76 -6.49 6.18
CA LEU A 125 46.38 -6.45 7.59
C LEU A 125 47.58 -6.32 8.54
N LEU A 126 48.66 -7.04 8.28
CA LEU A 126 49.89 -6.93 9.06
C LEU A 126 50.56 -5.57 8.87
N PHE A 127 50.51 -5.00 7.66
CA PHE A 127 51.01 -3.66 7.37
C PHE A 127 50.17 -2.58 8.06
N PHE A 128 48.84 -2.71 8.03
CA PHE A 128 47.94 -1.85 8.82
C PHE A 128 48.27 -1.91 10.31
N ARG A 129 48.47 -3.11 10.86
CA ARG A 129 48.88 -3.27 12.26
C ARG A 129 50.26 -2.65 12.53
N TYR A 130 51.24 -2.85 11.65
CA TYR A 130 52.55 -2.24 11.77
C TYR A 130 52.46 -0.71 11.82
N LEU A 131 51.74 -0.08 10.88
CA LEU A 131 51.53 1.37 10.84
C LEU A 131 50.88 1.87 12.14
N THR A 132 49.82 1.21 12.60
CA THR A 132 49.10 1.64 13.80
C THR A 132 49.94 1.50 15.08
N GLN A 133 50.73 0.44 15.24
CA GLN A 133 51.58 0.24 16.42
C GLN A 133 52.84 1.11 16.39
N ARG A 134 53.52 1.21 15.25
CA ARG A 134 54.76 2.01 15.10
C ARG A 134 54.52 3.50 15.33
N PHE A 135 53.38 4.01 14.86
CA PHE A 135 53.02 5.42 14.96
C PHE A 135 52.01 5.72 16.08
N GLN A 136 51.72 4.73 16.95
CA GLN A 136 50.85 4.88 18.13
C GLN A 136 49.45 5.45 17.80
N LEU A 137 48.87 5.01 16.67
CA LEU A 137 47.55 5.44 16.22
C LEU A 137 46.45 4.75 17.05
N LYS A 138 45.95 5.45 18.07
CA LYS A 138 44.95 4.91 19.00
C LYS A 138 43.53 5.29 18.58
N PHE A 139 43.07 4.79 17.43
CA PHE A 139 41.72 5.04 16.91
C PHE A 139 40.62 4.71 17.92
N TYR A 140 40.78 3.65 18.71
CA TYR A 140 39.87 3.24 19.78
C TYR A 140 39.72 4.27 20.92
N ARG A 141 40.64 5.24 21.07
CA ARG A 141 40.50 6.32 22.07
C ARG A 141 39.64 7.47 21.58
N ASN A 142 39.40 7.57 20.27
CA ASN A 142 38.56 8.59 19.70
C ASN A 142 37.09 8.18 19.85
N LYS A 143 36.45 8.64 20.93
CA LYS A 143 35.05 8.35 21.23
C LYS A 143 34.12 8.75 20.07
N THR A 144 34.41 9.85 19.38
CA THR A 144 33.63 10.30 18.22
C THR A 144 33.71 9.29 17.07
N LEU A 145 34.91 8.77 16.77
CA LEU A 145 35.08 7.75 15.74
C LEU A 145 34.34 6.45 16.09
N LEU A 146 34.41 6.00 17.35
CA LEU A 146 33.69 4.82 17.80
C LEU A 146 32.16 5.00 17.73
N CYS A 147 31.65 6.17 18.13
CA CYS A 147 30.22 6.48 18.01
C CYS A 147 29.77 6.50 16.54
N LEU A 148 30.58 7.06 15.63
CA LEU A 148 30.28 7.05 14.20
C LEU A 148 30.26 5.62 13.63
N ILE A 149 31.25 4.80 13.99
CA ILE A 149 31.29 3.38 13.61
C ILE A 149 30.03 2.63 14.07
N LEU A 150 29.64 2.80 15.34
CA LEU A 150 28.45 2.17 15.89
C LEU A 150 27.17 2.71 15.23
N PHE A 151 27.10 4.01 14.95
CA PHE A 151 25.96 4.60 14.26
C PHE A 151 25.79 4.03 12.85
N PHE A 152 26.84 3.99 12.02
CA PHE A 152 26.77 3.42 10.68
C PHE A 152 26.55 1.89 10.68
N ALA A 153 26.98 1.18 11.73
CA ALA A 153 26.66 -0.24 11.93
C ALA A 153 25.19 -0.48 12.27
N LEU A 154 24.56 0.47 12.97
CA LEU A 154 23.18 0.34 13.43
C LEU A 154 22.17 1.02 12.49
N VAL A 155 22.59 1.88 11.57
CA VAL A 155 21.70 2.69 10.73
C VAL A 155 20.70 1.86 9.90
N ASN A 156 21.09 0.66 9.49
CA ASN A 156 20.22 -0.29 8.76
C ASN A 156 19.68 -1.42 9.65
N GLN A 157 19.83 -1.29 10.97
CA GLN A 157 19.32 -2.23 11.95
C GLN A 157 18.00 -1.75 12.56
N THR A 158 17.33 -2.65 13.28
CA THR A 158 16.00 -2.42 13.89
C THR A 158 15.82 -1.06 14.60
N PRO A 159 16.80 -0.52 15.37
CA PRO A 159 16.63 0.77 16.05
C PRO A 159 16.41 1.95 15.10
N PHE A 160 16.90 1.87 13.85
CA PHE A 160 16.80 2.93 12.85
C PHE A 160 15.88 2.59 11.67
N ALA A 161 15.41 1.34 11.58
CA ALA A 161 14.44 0.90 10.58
C ALA A 161 13.18 1.78 10.56
N PHE A 162 12.70 2.22 11.74
CA PHE A 162 11.59 3.17 11.83
C PHE A 162 11.84 4.43 11.01
N PHE A 163 13.02 5.04 11.11
CA PHE A 163 13.35 6.26 10.38
C PHE A 163 13.43 6.02 8.89
N HIS A 164 14.06 4.91 8.46
CA HIS A 164 14.08 4.54 7.06
C HIS A 164 12.65 4.40 6.51
N THR A 165 11.81 3.58 7.15
CA THR A 165 10.40 3.40 6.76
C THR A 165 9.64 4.71 6.77
N PHE A 166 9.84 5.55 7.79
CA PHE A 166 9.19 6.85 7.90
C PHE A 166 9.58 7.80 6.77
N PHE A 167 10.89 7.98 6.51
CA PHE A 167 11.35 8.88 5.45
C PHE A 167 10.99 8.37 4.05
N THR A 168 11.01 7.05 3.82
CA THR A 168 10.50 6.46 2.58
C THR A 168 9.01 6.74 2.41
N ALA A 169 8.20 6.50 3.43
CA ALA A 169 6.76 6.78 3.40
C ALA A 169 6.47 8.28 3.21
N ALA A 170 7.21 9.14 3.89
CA ALA A 170 7.09 10.59 3.74
C ALA A 170 7.47 11.06 2.32
N GLY A 171 8.51 10.47 1.73
CA GLY A 171 8.88 10.69 0.33
C GLY A 171 7.75 10.28 -0.62
N GLN A 172 7.16 9.10 -0.41
CA GLN A 172 6.03 8.63 -1.21
C GLN A 172 4.80 9.54 -1.11
N VAL A 173 4.43 9.98 0.09
CA VAL A 173 3.34 10.95 0.30
C VAL A 173 3.64 12.26 -0.42
N LYS A 174 4.88 12.76 -0.31
CA LYS A 174 5.29 13.99 -1.01
C LYS A 174 5.19 13.83 -2.53
N ASP A 175 5.70 12.73 -3.08
CA ASP A 175 5.66 12.46 -4.52
C ASP A 175 4.22 12.29 -5.02
N GLU A 176 3.35 11.68 -4.21
CA GLU A 176 1.93 11.55 -4.51
C GLU A 176 1.24 12.90 -4.48
N LEU A 177 1.42 13.72 -3.44
CA LEU A 177 0.91 15.09 -3.38
C LEU A 177 1.43 15.96 -4.53
N PHE A 178 2.67 15.75 -4.96
CA PHE A 178 3.23 16.44 -6.12
C PHE A 178 2.50 16.06 -7.41
N LYS A 179 2.24 14.77 -7.63
CA LYS A 179 1.42 14.30 -8.76
C LYS A 179 -0.02 14.82 -8.69
N LEU A 180 -0.61 14.85 -7.49
CA LEU A 180 -1.98 15.35 -7.28
C LEU A 180 -2.09 16.86 -7.55
N ASN A 181 -1.17 17.67 -7.05
CA ASN A 181 -1.16 19.10 -7.33
C ASN A 181 -0.83 19.42 -8.80
N GLN A 182 -0.21 18.48 -9.51
CA GLN A 182 -0.02 18.55 -10.95
C GLN A 182 -1.17 17.96 -11.76
N LEU A 183 -2.33 17.62 -11.16
CA LEU A 183 -3.51 17.05 -11.85
C LEU A 183 -4.18 17.94 -12.92
N GLN A 184 -3.47 18.95 -13.41
CA GLN A 184 -3.50 19.29 -14.83
C GLN A 184 -2.79 18.23 -15.71
N LEU A 185 -2.68 16.97 -15.26
CA LEU A 185 -2.20 15.88 -16.09
C LEU A 185 -3.24 15.66 -17.19
N GLU A 186 -2.81 15.84 -18.44
CA GLU A 186 -3.65 15.51 -19.59
C GLU A 186 -4.08 14.04 -19.49
N SER A 187 -5.37 13.79 -19.70
CA SER A 187 -5.88 12.43 -19.70
C SER A 187 -5.22 11.60 -20.80
N GLU A 188 -4.73 10.42 -20.42
CA GLU A 188 -4.15 9.48 -21.36
C GLU A 188 -5.17 8.52 -21.98
N TRP A 189 -6.46 8.62 -21.65
CA TRP A 189 -7.47 7.72 -22.23
C TRP A 189 -7.58 7.86 -23.75
N GLY A 190 -7.34 9.05 -24.29
CA GLY A 190 -7.59 9.33 -25.71
C GLY A 190 -9.10 9.27 -26.03
N PRO A 191 -9.48 9.04 -27.30
CA PRO A 191 -10.88 8.97 -27.70
C PRO A 191 -11.64 7.83 -27.00
N ALA A 192 -12.83 8.12 -26.49
CA ALA A 192 -13.74 7.12 -25.94
C ALA A 192 -15.12 7.28 -26.59
N LYS A 193 -15.88 6.19 -26.67
CA LYS A 193 -17.24 6.21 -27.24
C LYS A 193 -18.23 5.60 -26.28
N PHE A 194 -19.24 6.38 -25.91
CA PHE A 194 -20.39 5.94 -25.13
C PHE A 194 -21.45 5.32 -26.04
N SER A 195 -21.98 4.16 -25.64
CA SER A 195 -23.07 3.47 -26.34
C SER A 195 -24.17 2.95 -25.40
N GLY A 196 -24.11 3.34 -24.13
CA GLY A 196 -25.00 2.83 -23.09
C GLY A 196 -26.44 3.30 -23.25
N LYS A 197 -27.38 2.43 -22.85
CA LYS A 197 -28.83 2.65 -23.01
C LYS A 197 -29.48 3.52 -21.92
N TYR A 198 -28.84 3.66 -20.75
CA TYR A 198 -29.41 4.44 -19.65
C TYR A 198 -29.11 5.93 -19.80
N LYS A 199 -30.01 6.77 -19.30
CA LYS A 199 -29.83 8.22 -19.22
C LYS A 199 -29.10 8.62 -17.94
N ASN A 200 -29.38 7.93 -16.83
CA ASN A 200 -28.80 8.20 -15.52
C ASN A 200 -28.01 6.97 -15.01
N TYR A 201 -26.71 7.11 -14.86
CA TYR A 201 -25.82 6.14 -14.22
C TYR A 201 -25.45 6.67 -12.84
N VAL A 202 -25.84 5.96 -11.79
CA VAL A 202 -25.57 6.37 -10.41
C VAL A 202 -24.58 5.39 -9.77
N LEU A 203 -23.48 5.93 -9.28
CA LEU A 203 -22.48 5.18 -8.52
C LEU A 203 -22.51 5.64 -7.06
N VAL A 204 -22.98 4.78 -6.16
CA VAL A 204 -22.98 5.06 -4.71
C VAL A 204 -21.76 4.41 -4.08
N ILE A 205 -20.84 5.25 -3.60
CA ILE A 205 -19.62 4.84 -2.89
C ILE A 205 -19.92 4.90 -1.39
N GLY A 206 -20.14 3.73 -0.79
CA GLY A 206 -20.26 3.55 0.65
C GLY A 206 -18.90 3.58 1.35
N GLU A 207 -18.95 3.77 2.67
CA GLU A 207 -17.77 3.94 3.52
C GLU A 207 -17.78 2.90 4.65
N SER A 208 -16.68 2.14 4.79
CA SER A 208 -16.39 1.30 5.96
C SER A 208 -17.42 0.18 6.26
N VAL A 209 -18.00 -0.45 5.23
CA VAL A 209 -19.03 -1.49 5.39
C VAL A 209 -18.48 -2.88 5.04
N ARG A 210 -18.57 -3.81 6.00
CA ARG A 210 -18.25 -5.22 5.77
C ARG A 210 -19.45 -6.00 5.29
N ARG A 211 -19.26 -6.85 4.30
CA ARG A 211 -20.32 -7.66 3.71
C ARG A 211 -20.97 -8.63 4.70
N ASP A 212 -20.19 -9.22 5.61
CA ASP A 212 -20.66 -10.22 6.57
C ASP A 212 -21.60 -9.67 7.66
N TYR A 213 -21.75 -8.35 7.75
CA TYR A 213 -22.71 -7.67 8.63
C TYR A 213 -24.03 -7.26 7.95
N LEU A 214 -24.26 -7.63 6.68
CA LEU A 214 -25.47 -7.28 5.94
C LEU A 214 -26.46 -8.44 5.88
N HIS A 215 -27.74 -8.17 6.14
CA HIS A 215 -28.81 -9.18 6.08
C HIS A 215 -28.91 -9.84 4.71
N ALA A 216 -28.76 -9.07 3.63
CA ALA A 216 -28.78 -9.57 2.26
C ALA A 216 -27.70 -10.65 1.99
N TYR A 217 -26.65 -10.69 2.82
CA TYR A 217 -25.58 -11.69 2.78
C TYR A 217 -25.70 -12.77 3.87
N GLY A 218 -26.71 -12.71 4.74
CA GLY A 218 -27.01 -13.71 5.77
C GLY A 218 -26.79 -13.26 7.21
N TYR A 219 -26.46 -11.98 7.46
CA TYR A 219 -26.42 -11.46 8.83
C TYR A 219 -27.84 -11.49 9.45
N PRO A 220 -28.02 -11.87 10.73
CA PRO A 220 -29.35 -12.17 11.26
C PRO A 220 -30.22 -10.94 11.66
N ILE A 221 -29.69 -9.72 11.60
CA ILE A 221 -30.47 -8.50 11.83
C ILE A 221 -30.87 -7.93 10.47
N GLU A 222 -32.16 -7.68 10.25
CA GLU A 222 -32.73 -7.11 9.01
C GLU A 222 -32.29 -5.65 8.76
N ASN A 223 -31.02 -5.45 8.43
CA ASN A 223 -30.41 -4.15 8.20
C ASN A 223 -30.23 -3.79 6.72
N THR A 224 -30.70 -4.62 5.78
CA THR A 224 -30.65 -4.31 4.33
C THR A 224 -31.90 -4.73 3.53
N PRO A 225 -33.13 -4.38 3.97
CA PRO A 225 -34.35 -4.78 3.27
C PRO A 225 -34.46 -4.21 1.84
N PHE A 226 -33.91 -3.05 1.53
CA PHE A 226 -33.95 -2.51 0.15
C PHE A 226 -33.08 -3.35 -0.78
N ILE A 227 -31.83 -3.63 -0.40
CA ILE A 227 -30.91 -4.45 -1.20
C ILE A 227 -31.47 -5.85 -1.42
N GLU A 228 -32.08 -6.45 -0.39
CA GLU A 228 -32.64 -7.81 -0.44
C GLU A 228 -33.85 -7.95 -1.39
N LYS A 229 -34.71 -6.92 -1.47
CA LYS A 229 -35.99 -7.01 -2.17
C LYS A 229 -35.99 -6.41 -3.57
N THR A 230 -35.01 -5.56 -3.87
CA THR A 230 -34.99 -4.82 -5.13
C THR A 230 -34.43 -5.69 -6.26
N ASN A 231 -35.13 -5.76 -7.39
CA ASN A 231 -34.64 -6.46 -8.58
C ASN A 231 -33.27 -5.92 -9.00
N GLY A 232 -32.36 -6.80 -9.38
CA GLY A 232 -30.97 -6.45 -9.60
C GLY A 232 -30.03 -7.64 -9.41
N VAL A 233 -28.73 -7.35 -9.29
CA VAL A 233 -27.68 -8.33 -9.05
C VAL A 233 -26.96 -8.02 -7.74
N LEU A 234 -26.94 -8.98 -6.83
CA LEU A 234 -26.22 -8.95 -5.56
C LEU A 234 -25.02 -9.89 -5.64
N VAL A 235 -23.80 -9.35 -5.50
CA VAL A 235 -22.55 -10.10 -5.69
C VAL A 235 -21.91 -10.46 -4.35
N ASP A 236 -21.81 -11.76 -4.09
CA ASP A 236 -21.11 -12.38 -2.97
C ASP A 236 -19.67 -12.74 -3.39
N GLY A 237 -18.73 -11.84 -3.13
CA GLY A 237 -17.30 -12.05 -3.44
C GLY A 237 -16.54 -10.83 -3.96
N PHE A 238 -17.01 -9.60 -3.71
CA PHE A 238 -16.28 -8.40 -4.08
C PHE A 238 -15.25 -8.02 -3.00
N GLU A 239 -13.98 -7.93 -3.41
CA GLU A 239 -12.86 -7.54 -2.55
C GLU A 239 -12.36 -6.15 -2.95
N SER A 240 -12.30 -5.21 -2.01
CA SER A 240 -11.83 -3.85 -2.27
C SER A 240 -10.34 -3.82 -2.65
N ALA A 241 -9.89 -2.75 -3.32
CA ALA A 241 -8.48 -2.63 -3.71
C ALA A 241 -7.54 -2.19 -2.56
N GLY A 242 -8.09 -1.82 -1.41
CA GLY A 242 -7.30 -1.31 -0.28
C GLY A 242 -8.02 -1.38 1.06
N SER A 243 -7.26 -1.18 2.13
CA SER A 243 -7.72 -1.36 3.52
C SER A 243 -8.27 -0.09 4.17
N ASN A 244 -8.33 1.02 3.43
CA ASN A 244 -8.93 2.29 3.84
C ASN A 244 -9.32 3.08 2.58
N THR A 245 -10.08 4.17 2.74
CA THR A 245 -10.63 4.99 1.65
C THR A 245 -9.57 5.41 0.63
N ILE A 246 -8.44 5.97 1.10
CA ILE A 246 -7.36 6.44 0.21
C ILE A 246 -6.71 5.26 -0.52
N ALA A 247 -6.33 4.21 0.21
CA ALA A 247 -5.67 3.05 -0.38
C ALA A 247 -6.55 2.33 -1.41
N SER A 248 -7.87 2.31 -1.17
CA SER A 248 -8.84 1.62 -2.01
C SER A 248 -9.27 2.45 -3.21
N LEU A 249 -9.86 3.64 -2.97
CA LEU A 249 -10.48 4.42 -4.04
C LEU A 249 -9.49 5.00 -5.03
N ARG A 250 -8.24 5.30 -4.63
CA ARG A 250 -7.22 5.73 -5.59
C ARG A 250 -6.93 4.66 -6.64
N LEU A 251 -7.05 3.38 -6.27
CA LEU A 251 -6.87 2.25 -7.18
C LEU A 251 -8.16 1.94 -7.93
N MET A 252 -9.31 1.94 -7.24
CA MET A 252 -10.60 1.61 -7.85
C MET A 252 -11.12 2.67 -8.82
N LEU A 253 -10.75 3.94 -8.64
CA LEU A 253 -11.18 5.06 -9.50
C LEU A 253 -10.12 5.49 -10.53
N THR A 254 -9.07 4.69 -10.68
CA THR A 254 -8.10 4.80 -11.78
C THR A 254 -7.96 3.45 -12.46
N LYS A 255 -7.30 3.37 -13.63
CA LYS A 255 -6.81 2.09 -14.15
C LYS A 255 -5.45 1.78 -13.52
N PRO A 256 -5.36 0.98 -12.44
CA PRO A 256 -4.15 0.85 -11.67
C PRO A 256 -3.11 -0.05 -12.36
N ASP A 257 -1.85 0.06 -11.94
CA ASP A 257 -0.86 -1.00 -12.15
C ASP A 257 -1.18 -2.14 -11.17
N THR A 258 -1.75 -3.23 -11.67
CA THR A 258 -2.17 -4.38 -10.84
C THR A 258 -1.01 -5.17 -10.24
N LYS A 259 0.21 -5.04 -10.78
CA LYS A 259 1.40 -5.70 -10.23
C LYS A 259 1.97 -4.89 -9.06
N ARG A 260 2.08 -3.57 -9.25
CA ARG A 260 2.63 -2.66 -8.23
C ARG A 260 1.60 -2.20 -7.20
N TRP A 261 0.30 -2.36 -7.48
CA TRP A 261 -0.81 -1.80 -6.71
C TRP A 261 -0.66 -0.28 -6.56
N ALA A 262 -0.39 0.37 -7.69
CA ALA A 262 -0.17 1.80 -7.77
C ALA A 262 -1.26 2.45 -8.65
N PRO A 263 -1.84 3.59 -8.23
CA PRO A 263 -2.83 4.30 -9.02
C PRO A 263 -2.20 4.87 -10.29
N ASN A 264 -2.99 4.99 -11.35
CA ASN A 264 -2.60 5.76 -12.53
C ASN A 264 -3.53 6.95 -12.73
N TYR A 265 -3.11 8.11 -12.20
CA TYR A 265 -3.93 9.31 -12.24
C TYR A 265 -4.07 9.95 -13.64
N SER A 266 -3.33 9.51 -14.67
CA SER A 266 -3.62 9.90 -16.06
C SER A 266 -4.73 9.07 -16.70
N LEU A 267 -5.15 7.99 -16.03
CA LEU A 267 -6.22 7.08 -16.45
C LEU A 267 -7.31 7.00 -15.36
N THR A 268 -7.88 8.15 -14.99
CA THR A 268 -8.99 8.19 -14.01
C THR A 268 -10.32 7.75 -14.62
N LEU A 269 -11.19 7.14 -13.84
CA LEU A 269 -12.55 6.77 -14.29
C LEU A 269 -13.32 7.98 -14.82
N ILE A 270 -13.20 9.13 -14.14
CA ILE A 270 -13.93 10.35 -14.49
C ILE A 270 -13.50 10.88 -15.86
N ASP A 271 -12.19 10.91 -16.15
CA ASP A 271 -11.70 11.37 -17.45
C ASP A 271 -12.16 10.47 -18.60
N LEU A 272 -12.19 9.14 -18.39
CA LEU A 272 -12.71 8.19 -19.38
C LEU A 272 -14.18 8.48 -19.72
N ILE A 273 -14.99 8.69 -18.68
CA ILE A 273 -16.43 8.96 -18.83
C ILE A 273 -16.63 10.30 -19.56
N LYS A 274 -15.89 11.34 -19.19
CA LYS A 274 -15.93 12.64 -19.86
C LYS A 274 -15.49 12.56 -21.33
N ALA A 275 -14.40 11.84 -21.60
CA ALA A 275 -13.91 11.62 -22.96
C ALA A 275 -14.93 10.90 -23.86
N SER A 276 -15.87 10.17 -23.26
CA SER A 276 -16.97 9.50 -23.99
C SER A 276 -18.19 10.40 -24.26
N GLY A 277 -18.19 11.64 -23.77
CA GLY A 277 -19.26 12.62 -23.95
C GLY A 277 -20.38 12.58 -22.90
N VAL A 278 -20.17 11.86 -21.79
CA VAL A 278 -21.11 11.76 -20.67
C VAL A 278 -20.86 12.89 -19.67
N LYS A 279 -21.92 13.52 -19.15
CA LYS A 279 -21.80 14.59 -18.15
C LYS A 279 -21.61 14.00 -16.75
N THR A 280 -20.67 14.53 -15.98
CA THR A 280 -20.20 13.96 -14.71
C THR A 280 -20.54 14.83 -13.51
N TYR A 281 -21.00 14.19 -12.43
CA TYR A 281 -21.44 14.84 -11.20
C TYR A 281 -20.87 14.12 -9.98
N TRP A 282 -20.36 14.86 -9.00
CA TRP A 282 -19.89 14.31 -7.73
C TRP A 282 -20.56 14.97 -6.53
N ILE A 283 -21.33 14.21 -5.75
CA ILE A 283 -22.02 14.69 -4.55
C ILE A 283 -21.45 13.93 -3.36
N SER A 284 -20.82 14.64 -2.42
CA SER A 284 -20.05 14.03 -1.33
C SER A 284 -20.50 14.54 0.03
N ASN A 285 -20.70 13.60 0.97
CA ASN A 285 -20.85 13.90 2.39
C ASN A 285 -19.51 13.80 3.16
N GLN A 286 -18.45 13.34 2.49
CA GLN A 286 -17.09 13.46 3.01
C GLN A 286 -16.54 14.86 2.67
N GLY A 287 -15.94 15.51 3.66
CA GLY A 287 -15.32 16.83 3.51
C GLY A 287 -13.97 16.80 2.80
N PHE A 288 -13.44 17.99 2.56
CA PHE A 288 -12.12 18.23 1.97
C PHE A 288 -11.45 19.42 2.69
N LEU A 289 -10.13 19.41 2.89
CA LEU A 289 -9.37 20.57 3.39
C LEU A 289 -8.60 21.23 2.24
N GLY A 290 -9.26 22.11 1.48
CA GLY A 290 -8.60 22.80 0.34
C GLY A 290 -8.58 22.01 -0.98
N GLU A 291 -7.93 22.55 -2.01
CA GLU A 291 -8.25 22.21 -3.41
C GLU A 291 -7.90 20.75 -3.80
N PHE A 292 -6.76 20.18 -3.35
CA PHE A 292 -6.31 18.81 -3.70
C PHE A 292 -5.85 18.00 -2.49
N ASP A 293 -6.70 18.00 -1.47
CA ASP A 293 -6.32 17.57 -0.14
C ASP A 293 -6.10 16.04 -0.01
N THR A 294 -6.76 15.26 -0.86
CA THR A 294 -6.58 13.81 -0.99
C THR A 294 -6.72 13.38 -2.47
N PRO A 295 -6.22 12.20 -2.87
CA PRO A 295 -6.49 11.67 -4.21
C PRO A 295 -7.97 11.61 -4.57
N ILE A 296 -8.86 11.38 -3.60
CA ILE A 296 -10.30 11.26 -3.84
C ILE A 296 -10.89 12.64 -4.15
N THR A 297 -10.55 13.67 -3.37
CA THR A 297 -10.95 15.06 -3.65
C THR A 297 -10.44 15.50 -5.02
N ALA A 298 -9.22 15.10 -5.37
CA ALA A 298 -8.63 15.45 -6.65
C ALA A 298 -9.38 14.79 -7.84
N ILE A 299 -9.78 13.52 -7.71
CA ILE A 299 -10.65 12.85 -8.68
C ILE A 299 -12.05 13.49 -8.71
N ALA A 300 -12.61 13.85 -7.56
CA ALA A 300 -13.90 14.53 -7.47
C ALA A 300 -13.87 15.87 -8.24
N ASN A 301 -12.77 16.61 -8.20
CA ASN A 301 -12.59 17.87 -8.94
C ASN A 301 -12.54 17.73 -10.46
N LEU A 302 -12.31 16.51 -10.99
CA LEU A 302 -12.36 16.26 -12.44
C LEU A 302 -13.81 16.29 -12.97
N ASN A 303 -14.82 16.15 -12.10
CA ASN A 303 -16.22 16.14 -12.50
C ASN A 303 -16.67 17.53 -12.99
N ASP A 304 -17.63 17.55 -13.91
CA ASP A 304 -18.17 18.80 -14.48
C ASP A 304 -18.88 19.65 -13.41
N GLU A 305 -19.60 18.98 -12.49
CA GLU A 305 -20.25 19.62 -11.34
C GLU A 305 -19.96 18.83 -10.06
N ARG A 306 -19.78 19.54 -8.94
CA ARG A 306 -19.50 18.92 -7.63
C ARG A 306 -20.22 19.63 -6.49
N TYR A 307 -20.68 18.86 -5.52
CA TYR A 307 -21.43 19.31 -4.36
C TYR A 307 -20.87 18.63 -3.11
N PHE A 308 -20.31 19.41 -2.18
CA PHE A 308 -19.83 18.90 -0.90
C PHE A 308 -20.75 19.40 0.21
N ILE A 309 -21.33 18.47 0.98
CA ILE A 309 -22.21 18.78 2.11
C ILE A 309 -21.38 19.32 3.29
N ALA A 310 -20.23 18.71 3.55
CA ALA A 310 -19.31 19.15 4.59
C ALA A 310 -18.60 20.44 4.17
N ASN A 311 -18.70 21.50 4.98
CA ASN A 311 -17.95 22.74 4.77
C ASN A 311 -16.45 22.56 5.10
N ASN A 312 -15.61 23.37 4.43
CA ASN A 312 -14.13 23.45 4.44
C ASN A 312 -13.38 23.34 5.79
N ASP A 313 -14.06 23.36 6.94
CA ASP A 313 -13.45 23.47 8.28
C ASP A 313 -13.82 22.33 9.24
N SER A 314 -14.60 21.33 8.81
CA SER A 314 -15.15 20.34 9.73
C SER A 314 -14.34 19.03 9.75
N ILE A 315 -13.30 19.00 10.59
CA ILE A 315 -12.64 17.76 11.09
C ILE A 315 -13.66 16.85 11.84
N HIS A 316 -14.83 17.39 12.16
CA HIS A 316 -15.97 16.71 12.76
C HIS A 316 -17.22 16.95 11.92
N ASN A 317 -17.48 16.07 10.95
CA ASN A 317 -18.72 16.13 10.21
C ASN A 317 -19.76 15.19 10.85
N ASP A 318 -20.73 15.79 11.53
CA ASP A 318 -21.92 15.11 12.05
C ASP A 318 -23.08 15.16 11.02
N SER A 319 -22.82 15.60 9.77
CA SER A 319 -23.85 15.69 8.74
C SER A 319 -24.38 14.32 8.33
N SER A 320 -25.64 14.31 7.95
CA SER A 320 -26.32 13.08 7.57
C SER A 320 -26.13 12.78 6.09
N ASP A 321 -25.91 11.51 5.72
CA ASP A 321 -25.92 11.11 4.30
C ASP A 321 -27.27 11.36 3.62
N PHE A 322 -28.38 11.54 4.37
CA PHE A 322 -29.66 11.95 3.80
C PHE A 322 -29.63 13.35 3.18
N GLU A 323 -28.68 14.20 3.55
CA GLU A 323 -28.49 15.53 2.97
C GLU A 323 -28.06 15.47 1.50
N LEU A 324 -27.50 14.35 1.04
CA LEU A 324 -27.16 14.10 -0.37
C LEU A 324 -28.39 14.06 -1.28
N LEU A 325 -29.58 13.75 -0.74
CA LEU A 325 -30.80 13.59 -1.53
C LEU A 325 -31.26 14.88 -2.20
N ALA A 326 -31.06 16.03 -1.54
CA ALA A 326 -31.45 17.32 -2.09
C ALA A 326 -30.65 17.70 -3.36
N PRO A 327 -29.30 17.78 -3.34
CA PRO A 327 -28.52 18.02 -4.55
C PRO A 327 -28.68 16.89 -5.57
N PHE A 328 -28.85 15.63 -5.15
CA PHE A 328 -29.12 14.53 -6.08
C PHE A 328 -30.38 14.75 -6.90
N LYS A 329 -31.50 15.11 -6.27
CA LYS A 329 -32.76 15.43 -6.96
C LYS A 329 -32.62 16.63 -7.89
N GLN A 330 -31.86 17.65 -7.48
CA GLN A 330 -31.55 18.80 -8.35
C GLN A 330 -30.79 18.35 -9.62
N VAL A 331 -29.75 17.54 -9.47
CA VAL A 331 -28.98 16.99 -10.60
C VAL A 331 -29.87 16.16 -11.52
N LEU A 332 -30.76 15.31 -10.99
CA LEU A 332 -31.70 14.54 -11.82
C LEU A 332 -32.60 15.44 -12.68
N GLN A 333 -33.08 16.54 -12.12
CA GLN A 333 -33.98 17.49 -12.79
C GLN A 333 -33.30 18.42 -13.80
N GLN A 334 -31.96 18.53 -13.78
CA GLN A 334 -31.24 19.35 -14.76
C GLN A 334 -31.46 18.84 -16.19
N LYS A 335 -31.86 19.73 -17.10
CA LYS A 335 -32.04 19.39 -18.52
C LYS A 335 -30.68 19.30 -19.22
N THR A 336 -30.42 18.17 -19.88
CA THR A 336 -29.23 17.94 -20.71
C THR A 336 -29.51 16.83 -21.72
N ASP A 337 -28.92 16.94 -22.91
CA ASP A 337 -29.00 15.91 -23.94
C ASP A 337 -28.03 14.75 -23.68
N GLN A 338 -26.97 14.98 -22.88
CA GLN A 338 -25.98 13.97 -22.51
C GLN A 338 -26.52 12.98 -21.48
N ALA A 339 -26.01 11.74 -21.46
CA ALA A 339 -26.17 10.87 -20.31
C ALA A 339 -25.48 11.49 -19.08
N LYS A 340 -25.96 11.15 -17.88
CA LYS A 340 -25.40 11.62 -16.61
C LYS A 340 -24.72 10.46 -15.90
N PHE A 341 -23.50 10.69 -15.43
CA PHE A 341 -22.83 9.86 -14.45
C PHE A 341 -22.78 10.62 -13.12
N ILE A 342 -23.40 10.06 -12.09
CA ILE A 342 -23.61 10.73 -10.80
C ILE A 342 -23.00 9.88 -9.70
N VAL A 343 -21.97 10.39 -9.05
CA VAL A 343 -21.36 9.77 -7.88
C VAL A 343 -22.00 10.32 -6.61
N LEU A 344 -22.47 9.43 -5.74
CA LEU A 344 -22.87 9.72 -4.36
C LEU A 344 -21.82 9.12 -3.42
N HIS A 345 -21.00 9.96 -2.79
CA HIS A 345 -19.94 9.53 -1.87
C HIS A 345 -20.38 9.73 -0.43
N LEU A 346 -20.61 8.62 0.26
CA LEU A 346 -21.22 8.57 1.59
C LEU A 346 -20.17 8.72 2.70
N TYR A 347 -20.62 9.15 3.88
CA TYR A 347 -19.87 9.01 5.12
C TYR A 347 -20.14 7.64 5.80
N GLY A 348 -21.29 7.03 5.50
CA GLY A 348 -21.56 5.61 5.71
C GLY A 348 -21.36 5.12 7.14
N SER A 349 -20.65 4.00 7.27
CA SER A 349 -20.38 3.33 8.55
C SER A 349 -18.96 3.61 9.07
N HIS A 350 -18.38 4.76 8.71
CA HIS A 350 -17.08 5.21 9.17
C HIS A 350 -16.94 5.09 10.70
N PRO A 351 -15.74 4.75 11.23
CA PRO A 351 -15.49 4.66 12.68
C PRO A 351 -16.09 5.82 13.49
N LYS A 352 -16.51 5.48 14.73
CA LYS A 352 -17.50 6.23 15.54
C LYS A 352 -18.94 6.07 15.03
N ALA A 353 -19.33 4.83 14.78
CA ALA A 353 -20.65 4.50 14.20
C ALA A 353 -21.86 5.09 14.94
N CYS A 354 -21.78 5.27 16.26
CA CYS A 354 -22.88 5.89 17.02
C CYS A 354 -23.11 7.37 16.65
N ASP A 355 -22.07 8.10 16.23
CA ASP A 355 -22.23 9.47 15.73
C ASP A 355 -22.98 9.48 14.38
N ARG A 356 -22.91 8.40 13.59
CA ARG A 356 -23.53 8.28 12.26
C ARG A 356 -25.05 8.09 12.30
N ILE A 357 -25.57 7.72 13.47
CA ILE A 357 -27.00 7.44 13.68
C ILE A 357 -27.66 8.40 14.68
N LYS A 358 -27.06 9.56 15.00
CA LYS A 358 -27.66 10.54 15.92
C LYS A 358 -29.04 11.03 15.45
N ASP A 359 -29.24 11.10 14.14
CA ASP A 359 -30.46 11.47 13.43
C ASP A 359 -31.28 10.26 12.97
N TYR A 360 -30.94 9.05 13.41
CA TYR A 360 -31.54 7.81 12.94
C TYR A 360 -31.82 6.84 14.11
N LYS A 361 -32.75 5.92 13.92
CA LYS A 361 -33.08 4.94 14.98
C LYS A 361 -32.00 3.87 15.11
N ASN A 362 -31.67 3.48 16.33
CA ASN A 362 -30.95 2.23 16.56
C ASN A 362 -31.93 1.06 16.38
N ILE A 363 -31.69 0.22 15.37
CA ILE A 363 -32.61 -0.89 15.01
C ILE A 363 -32.35 -2.18 15.79
N ALA A 364 -31.23 -2.28 16.49
CA ALA A 364 -30.84 -3.45 17.24
C ALA A 364 -30.26 -3.06 18.60
N PRO A 365 -31.03 -2.37 19.47
CA PRO A 365 -30.55 -1.93 20.76
C PRO A 365 -30.17 -3.13 21.63
N VAL A 366 -29.02 -3.01 22.31
CA VAL A 366 -28.45 -4.06 23.17
C VAL A 366 -28.36 -3.57 24.61
N LYS A 367 -28.50 -4.48 25.57
CA LYS A 367 -28.35 -4.15 27.00
C LYS A 367 -26.89 -4.17 27.45
N ASN A 368 -26.11 -5.11 26.93
CA ASN A 368 -24.72 -5.24 27.31
C ASN A 368 -23.84 -4.19 26.62
N LYS A 369 -23.17 -3.37 27.43
CA LYS A 369 -22.24 -2.31 27.00
C LYS A 369 -21.21 -2.80 25.97
N LYS A 370 -20.75 -4.04 26.08
CA LYS A 370 -19.80 -4.66 25.15
C LYS A 370 -20.20 -4.54 23.67
N TYR A 371 -21.51 -4.59 23.38
CA TYR A 371 -22.02 -4.61 22.01
C TYR A 371 -22.65 -3.28 21.57
N GLN A 372 -22.63 -2.23 22.40
CA GLN A 372 -23.30 -0.96 22.10
C GLN A 372 -22.76 -0.30 20.82
N TYR A 373 -21.44 -0.24 20.67
CA TYR A 373 -20.83 0.28 19.45
C TYR A 373 -21.21 -0.54 18.21
N LEU A 374 -21.18 -1.88 18.33
CA LEU A 374 -21.57 -2.77 17.24
C LEU A 374 -23.05 -2.60 16.85
N SER A 375 -23.93 -2.40 17.83
CA SER A 375 -25.34 -2.09 17.60
C SER A 375 -25.53 -0.80 16.78
N CYS A 376 -24.72 0.23 17.05
CA CYS A 376 -24.69 1.44 16.23
C CYS A 376 -24.19 1.15 14.80
N TYR A 377 -23.14 0.35 14.63
CA TYR A 377 -22.59 -0.05 13.33
C TYR A 377 -23.62 -0.82 12.47
N VAL A 378 -24.33 -1.78 13.07
CA VAL A 378 -25.41 -2.50 12.39
C VAL A 378 -26.54 -1.54 11.97
N SER A 379 -26.81 -0.53 12.79
CA SER A 379 -27.83 0.48 12.50
C SER A 379 -27.41 1.50 11.44
N SER A 380 -26.12 1.85 11.34
CA SER A 380 -25.61 2.71 10.27
C SER A 380 -25.73 2.04 8.90
N ILE A 381 -25.55 0.72 8.82
CA ILE A 381 -25.81 -0.06 7.59
C ILE A 381 -27.28 0.07 7.18
N LYS A 382 -28.23 -0.04 8.13
CA LYS A 382 -29.66 0.15 7.84
C LYS A 382 -29.99 1.56 7.36
N LYS A 383 -29.34 2.58 7.93
CA LYS A 383 -29.46 3.97 7.49
C LYS A 383 -29.00 4.12 6.04
N THR A 384 -27.86 3.54 5.67
CA THR A 384 -27.38 3.50 4.28
C THR A 384 -28.39 2.79 3.36
N ASP A 385 -28.95 1.65 3.77
CA ASP A 385 -29.98 0.95 3.00
C ASP A 385 -31.25 1.80 2.76
N ASP A 386 -31.70 2.58 3.77
CA ASP A 386 -32.81 3.53 3.60
C ASP A 386 -32.47 4.69 2.66
N LEU A 387 -31.23 5.17 2.66
CA LEU A 387 -30.77 6.17 1.70
C LEU A 387 -30.79 5.62 0.27
N LEU A 388 -30.26 4.41 0.06
CA LEU A 388 -30.28 3.74 -1.25
C LEU A 388 -31.72 3.58 -1.76
N ALA A 389 -32.66 3.24 -0.88
CA ALA A 389 -34.08 3.17 -1.23
C ALA A 389 -34.63 4.52 -1.72
N GLN A 390 -34.28 5.62 -1.06
CA GLN A 390 -34.72 6.97 -1.46
C GLN A 390 -34.07 7.45 -2.76
N VAL A 391 -32.80 7.11 -3.00
CA VAL A 391 -32.10 7.36 -4.27
C VAL A 391 -32.80 6.61 -5.41
N TYR A 392 -33.08 5.31 -5.21
CA TYR A 392 -33.80 4.49 -6.18
C TYR A 392 -35.22 5.00 -6.45
N GLN A 393 -35.95 5.43 -5.42
CA GLN A 393 -37.28 6.03 -5.57
C GLN A 393 -37.25 7.31 -6.42
N ALA A 394 -36.26 8.18 -6.21
CA ALA A 394 -36.11 9.40 -7.03
C ALA A 394 -35.77 9.07 -8.49
N LEU A 395 -34.93 8.06 -8.74
CA LEU A 395 -34.64 7.55 -10.08
C LEU A 395 -35.87 6.96 -10.76
N GLN A 396 -36.65 6.15 -10.03
CA GLN A 396 -37.89 5.57 -10.54
C GLN A 396 -38.93 6.63 -10.87
N GLN A 397 -39.08 7.65 -10.03
CA GLN A 397 -39.95 8.79 -10.30
C GLN A 397 -39.54 9.48 -11.61
N GLN A 398 -38.24 9.77 -11.78
CA GLN A 398 -37.71 10.39 -12.99
C GLN A 398 -37.93 9.52 -14.25
N TYR A 399 -37.76 8.20 -14.12
CA TYR A 399 -38.04 7.27 -15.22
C TYR A 399 -39.53 7.28 -15.61
N GLN A 400 -40.43 7.27 -14.63
CA GLN A 400 -41.87 7.27 -14.89
C GLN A 400 -42.34 8.60 -15.53
N THR A 401 -41.83 9.74 -15.06
CA THR A 401 -42.31 11.06 -15.53
C THR A 401 -41.64 11.53 -16.82
N GLU A 402 -40.34 11.27 -16.98
CA GLU A 402 -39.53 11.83 -18.07
C GLU A 402 -38.99 10.74 -19.03
N GLN A 403 -39.35 9.47 -18.81
CA GLN A 403 -38.87 8.32 -19.59
C GLN A 403 -37.34 8.23 -19.65
N GLN A 404 -36.66 8.62 -18.56
CA GLN A 404 -35.21 8.57 -18.44
C GLN A 404 -34.75 7.27 -17.78
N PRO A 405 -34.33 6.24 -18.53
CA PRO A 405 -33.91 4.96 -17.96
C PRO A 405 -32.66 5.14 -17.08
N PHE A 406 -32.51 4.30 -16.07
CA PHE A 406 -31.41 4.43 -15.11
C PHE A 406 -30.79 3.09 -14.72
N THR A 407 -29.57 3.17 -14.20
CA THR A 407 -28.91 2.09 -13.47
C THR A 407 -28.15 2.66 -12.28
N MET A 408 -28.12 1.90 -11.18
CA MET A 408 -27.48 2.27 -9.93
C MET A 408 -26.60 1.13 -9.44
N ILE A 409 -25.36 1.44 -9.07
CA ILE A 409 -24.44 0.55 -8.35
C ILE A 409 -24.24 1.08 -6.94
N TYR A 410 -24.23 0.18 -5.96
CA TYR A 410 -23.74 0.43 -4.60
C TYR A 410 -22.59 -0.52 -4.29
N PHE A 411 -21.48 0.02 -3.78
CA PHE A 411 -20.40 -0.74 -3.19
C PHE A 411 -19.83 0.00 -1.97
N ALA A 412 -19.07 -0.68 -1.11
CA ALA A 412 -18.28 0.00 -0.08
C ALA A 412 -16.81 0.07 -0.46
N ASP A 413 -16.16 1.17 -0.13
CA ASP A 413 -14.74 1.41 -0.41
C ASP A 413 -13.81 0.41 0.29
N HIS A 414 -14.11 0.04 1.54
CA HIS A 414 -13.47 -0.99 2.33
C HIS A 414 -14.37 -1.45 3.48
N GLY A 415 -14.03 -2.58 4.10
CA GLY A 415 -14.56 -3.07 5.36
C GLY A 415 -13.75 -2.59 6.56
N LEU A 416 -13.95 -3.21 7.72
CA LEU A 416 -13.29 -2.84 8.97
C LEU A 416 -12.76 -4.08 9.70
N ALA A 417 -11.83 -3.87 10.61
CA ALA A 417 -11.47 -4.87 11.60
C ALA A 417 -12.05 -4.49 12.97
N HIS A 418 -12.55 -5.47 13.72
CA HIS A 418 -13.03 -5.26 15.08
C HIS A 418 -12.14 -5.93 16.13
N LYS A 419 -11.99 -5.25 17.27
CA LYS A 419 -11.26 -5.76 18.44
C LYS A 419 -12.02 -5.44 19.72
N THR A 420 -11.83 -6.27 20.74
CA THR A 420 -12.30 -5.93 22.09
C THR A 420 -11.27 -5.05 22.78
N ILE A 421 -11.64 -3.82 23.14
CA ILE A 421 -10.81 -2.85 23.86
C ILE A 421 -11.63 -2.38 25.06
N ASP A 422 -11.05 -2.42 26.26
CA ASP A 422 -11.69 -2.01 27.52
C ASP A 422 -13.10 -2.60 27.74
N GLY A 423 -13.30 -3.84 27.27
CA GLY A 423 -14.57 -4.56 27.40
C GLY A 423 -15.61 -4.28 26.31
N GLU A 424 -15.32 -3.41 25.34
CA GLU A 424 -16.20 -3.06 24.21
C GLU A 424 -15.66 -3.58 22.87
N ILE A 425 -16.55 -4.00 21.98
CA ILE A 425 -16.19 -4.35 20.61
C ILE A 425 -16.21 -3.09 19.76
N LEU A 426 -15.03 -2.65 19.33
CA LEU A 426 -14.83 -1.44 18.53
C LEU A 426 -14.27 -1.80 17.16
N PHE A 427 -14.62 -1.00 16.16
CA PHE A 427 -14.21 -1.18 14.77
C PHE A 427 -13.26 -0.07 14.34
N PHE A 428 -12.23 -0.42 13.58
CA PHE A 428 -11.17 0.50 13.18
C PHE A 428 -10.67 0.22 11.75
N ASN A 429 -10.14 1.26 11.13
CA ASN A 429 -9.37 1.17 9.88
C ASN A 429 -8.00 0.55 10.22
N ASN A 430 -7.91 -0.78 10.20
CA ASN A 430 -6.65 -1.49 10.40
C ASN A 430 -6.65 -2.77 9.57
N ALA A 431 -5.52 -3.04 8.90
CA ALA A 431 -5.25 -4.26 8.15
C ALA A 431 -5.06 -5.51 9.05
N GLY A 432 -5.75 -5.57 10.19
CA GLY A 432 -5.60 -6.64 11.18
C GLY A 432 -6.43 -7.89 10.91
N SER A 433 -7.34 -7.84 9.94
CA SER A 433 -8.20 -8.95 9.53
C SER A 433 -8.41 -8.92 8.02
N PRO A 434 -8.37 -10.06 7.31
CA PRO A 434 -8.63 -10.07 5.87
C PRO A 434 -10.03 -9.57 5.49
N LEU A 435 -10.98 -9.56 6.42
CA LEU A 435 -12.37 -9.13 6.19
C LEU A 435 -12.51 -7.60 6.00
N HIS A 436 -11.42 -6.82 6.07
CA HIS A 436 -11.44 -5.42 5.66
C HIS A 436 -11.50 -5.22 4.14
N HIS A 437 -11.20 -6.24 3.32
CA HIS A 437 -11.41 -6.18 1.88
C HIS A 437 -12.82 -6.67 1.48
N ASP A 438 -13.47 -7.45 2.35
CA ASP A 438 -14.75 -8.11 2.06
C ASP A 438 -15.94 -7.12 2.16
N VAL A 439 -16.33 -6.56 1.01
CA VAL A 439 -17.28 -5.43 0.91
C VAL A 439 -18.53 -5.79 0.09
N PRO A 440 -19.69 -5.15 0.34
CA PRO A 440 -20.89 -5.38 -0.45
C PRO A 440 -20.76 -4.82 -1.88
N LEU A 441 -21.45 -5.47 -2.82
CA LEU A 441 -21.63 -5.00 -4.19
C LEU A 441 -23.04 -5.34 -4.69
N PHE A 442 -23.79 -4.32 -5.09
CA PHE A 442 -25.18 -4.44 -5.56
C PHE A 442 -25.43 -3.54 -6.76
N MET A 443 -26.20 -4.02 -7.73
CA MET A 443 -26.65 -3.23 -8.88
C MET A 443 -28.15 -3.41 -9.12
N THR A 444 -28.83 -2.33 -9.49
CA THR A 444 -30.21 -2.34 -9.97
C THR A 444 -30.37 -1.40 -11.17
N SER A 445 -31.45 -1.55 -11.92
CA SER A 445 -31.76 -0.71 -13.07
C SER A 445 -33.26 -0.60 -13.30
N SER A 446 -33.68 0.38 -14.11
CA SER A 446 -35.08 0.58 -14.49
C SER A 446 -35.70 -0.63 -15.21
N ASP A 447 -34.88 -1.50 -15.78
CA ASP A 447 -35.29 -2.71 -16.53
C ASP A 447 -34.95 -4.04 -15.81
N SER A 448 -34.46 -3.99 -14.58
CA SER A 448 -34.21 -5.19 -13.78
C SER A 448 -35.52 -5.92 -13.43
N GLN A 449 -35.66 -7.16 -13.90
CA GLN A 449 -36.90 -7.95 -13.75
C GLN A 449 -36.88 -8.93 -12.57
N GLN A 450 -35.70 -9.32 -12.10
CA GLN A 450 -35.52 -10.31 -11.05
C GLN A 450 -34.40 -9.89 -10.10
N HIS A 451 -34.48 -10.36 -8.85
CA HIS A 451 -33.39 -10.26 -7.89
C HIS A 451 -32.49 -11.51 -8.02
N THR A 452 -31.25 -11.32 -8.46
CA THR A 452 -30.27 -12.41 -8.64
C THR A 452 -29.16 -12.25 -7.61
N LYS A 453 -28.94 -13.28 -6.79
CA LYS A 453 -27.75 -13.37 -5.93
C LYS A 453 -26.73 -14.30 -6.58
N CYS A 454 -25.52 -13.82 -6.79
CA CYS A 454 -24.45 -14.61 -7.37
C CYS A 454 -23.24 -14.64 -6.44
N LYS A 455 -22.56 -15.79 -6.44
CA LYS A 455 -21.29 -15.96 -5.75
C LYS A 455 -20.19 -15.98 -6.77
N SER A 456 -19.37 -14.94 -6.78
CA SER A 456 -18.24 -14.80 -7.71
C SER A 456 -17.21 -13.85 -7.14
N PHE A 457 -15.94 -14.23 -7.22
CA PHE A 457 -14.82 -13.37 -6.88
C PHE A 457 -14.72 -12.20 -7.86
N LYS A 458 -14.61 -10.98 -7.31
CA LYS A 458 -14.45 -9.74 -8.05
C LYS A 458 -13.35 -8.89 -7.40
N SER A 459 -12.36 -8.49 -8.19
CA SER A 459 -11.25 -7.67 -7.70
C SER A 459 -11.55 -6.18 -7.88
N GLY A 460 -11.40 -5.40 -6.81
CA GLY A 460 -11.46 -3.95 -6.86
C GLY A 460 -10.41 -3.32 -7.80
N LEU A 461 -9.33 -4.04 -8.13
CA LEU A 461 -8.35 -3.55 -9.10
C LEU A 461 -8.89 -3.49 -10.55
N ASN A 462 -9.94 -4.26 -10.85
CA ASN A 462 -10.62 -4.25 -12.16
C ASN A 462 -11.81 -3.27 -12.19
N PHE A 463 -12.01 -2.48 -11.13
CA PHE A 463 -13.23 -1.68 -10.96
C PHE A 463 -13.44 -0.65 -12.05
N THR A 464 -12.44 0.19 -12.36
CA THR A 464 -12.54 1.22 -13.41
C THR A 464 -12.94 0.63 -14.77
N GLU A 465 -12.30 -0.46 -15.18
CA GLU A 465 -12.62 -1.13 -16.45
C GLU A 465 -14.03 -1.73 -16.41
N SER A 466 -14.42 -2.31 -15.28
CA SER A 466 -15.76 -2.87 -15.11
C SER A 466 -16.86 -1.80 -15.12
N ILE A 467 -16.63 -0.62 -14.54
CA ILE A 467 -17.58 0.50 -14.60
C ILE A 467 -17.69 1.03 -16.04
N ALA A 468 -16.57 1.12 -16.77
CA ALA A 468 -16.59 1.47 -18.18
C ALA A 468 -17.44 0.49 -19.01
N ASN A 469 -17.27 -0.81 -18.78
CA ASN A 469 -18.05 -1.86 -19.45
C ASN A 469 -19.53 -1.82 -19.05
N TRP A 470 -19.86 -1.60 -17.77
CA TRP A 470 -21.23 -1.40 -17.30
C TRP A 470 -21.92 -0.22 -17.99
N MET A 471 -21.18 0.87 -18.25
CA MET A 471 -21.66 2.03 -19.00
C MET A 471 -21.64 1.85 -20.52
N GLN A 472 -21.13 0.72 -21.03
CA GLN A 472 -20.89 0.47 -22.45
C GLN A 472 -20.01 1.57 -23.09
N ILE A 473 -18.97 1.99 -22.37
CA ILE A 473 -17.92 2.87 -22.87
C ILE A 473 -16.83 2.01 -23.50
N THR A 474 -16.50 2.31 -24.74
CA THR A 474 -15.43 1.64 -25.49
C THR A 474 -14.21 2.54 -25.59
N ASN A 475 -13.04 1.98 -25.32
CA ASN A 475 -11.74 2.64 -25.40
C ASN A 475 -10.63 1.58 -25.55
N GLU A 476 -9.54 1.92 -26.26
CA GLU A 476 -8.44 1.00 -26.56
C GLU A 476 -7.73 0.44 -25.32
N LYS A 477 -7.77 1.18 -24.21
CA LYS A 477 -7.15 0.82 -22.93
C LYS A 477 -8.13 0.13 -21.98
N VAL A 478 -9.39 -0.11 -22.35
CA VAL A 478 -10.37 -0.80 -21.52
C VAL A 478 -10.52 -2.26 -21.99
N SER A 479 -10.27 -3.21 -21.08
CA SER A 479 -10.50 -4.62 -21.35
C SER A 479 -11.98 -4.98 -21.23
N PRO A 480 -12.62 -5.54 -22.26
CA PRO A 480 -14.05 -5.86 -22.26
C PRO A 480 -14.40 -7.11 -21.43
N GLN A 481 -13.41 -7.83 -20.91
CA GLN A 481 -13.64 -9.09 -20.19
C GLN A 481 -14.11 -8.89 -18.74
N PHE A 482 -13.89 -7.70 -18.17
CA PHE A 482 -14.20 -7.42 -16.77
C PHE A 482 -15.63 -6.90 -16.62
N ASP A 483 -16.43 -7.63 -15.86
CA ASP A 483 -17.82 -7.28 -15.58
C ASP A 483 -18.13 -7.71 -14.14
N LEU A 484 -18.47 -6.74 -13.31
CA LEU A 484 -18.78 -6.93 -11.89
C LEU A 484 -20.01 -7.81 -11.65
N PHE A 485 -20.94 -7.90 -12.60
CA PHE A 485 -22.28 -8.47 -12.41
C PHE A 485 -22.55 -9.71 -13.29
N ASN A 486 -21.55 -10.22 -14.01
CA ASN A 486 -21.69 -11.40 -14.88
C ASN A 486 -21.75 -12.74 -14.15
N CYS A 487 -21.68 -12.75 -12.81
CA CYS A 487 -21.71 -13.96 -11.97
C CYS A 487 -20.57 -14.96 -12.23
N LYS A 488 -19.43 -14.51 -12.80
CA LYS A 488 -18.23 -15.31 -13.05
C LYS A 488 -17.06 -14.75 -12.28
N ASP A 489 -16.15 -15.59 -11.83
CA ASP A 489 -14.94 -15.13 -11.14
C ASP A 489 -14.06 -14.29 -12.08
N ASP A 490 -13.44 -13.26 -11.52
CA ASP A 490 -12.31 -12.59 -12.16
C ASP A 490 -11.13 -13.58 -12.29
N PRO A 491 -10.29 -13.45 -13.33
CA PRO A 491 -9.28 -14.46 -13.65
C PRO A 491 -8.11 -14.54 -12.66
N ASP A 492 -7.87 -13.49 -11.85
CA ASP A 492 -6.72 -13.36 -10.97
C ASP A 492 -7.07 -12.46 -9.77
N ASP A 493 -6.51 -12.74 -8.61
CA ASP A 493 -6.61 -11.92 -7.39
C ASP A 493 -5.51 -10.83 -7.31
N TYR A 494 -4.58 -10.84 -8.28
CA TYR A 494 -3.43 -9.95 -8.39
C TYR A 494 -2.54 -9.93 -7.14
N GLY A 495 -2.44 -11.09 -6.47
CA GLY A 495 -1.64 -11.30 -5.27
C GLY A 495 -2.25 -10.69 -4.00
N LEU A 496 -3.56 -10.41 -3.99
CA LEU A 496 -4.28 -9.97 -2.79
C LEU A 496 -4.10 -10.99 -1.65
N GLU A 497 -4.28 -12.29 -1.91
CA GLU A 497 -4.14 -13.34 -0.89
C GLU A 497 -2.78 -13.29 -0.17
N GLY A 498 -1.71 -13.01 -0.91
CA GLY A 498 -0.35 -12.87 -0.36
C GLY A 498 -0.14 -11.60 0.47
N ARG A 499 -0.95 -10.56 0.24
CA ARG A 499 -0.92 -9.27 0.97
C ARG A 499 -1.84 -9.25 2.19
N LEU A 500 -2.84 -10.13 2.24
CA LEU A 500 -3.75 -10.24 3.37
C LEU A 500 -3.01 -10.61 4.66
N PRO A 501 -3.42 -10.04 5.81
CA PRO A 501 -2.81 -10.38 7.09
C PRO A 501 -3.04 -11.86 7.41
N LYS A 502 -1.98 -12.56 7.83
CA LYS A 502 -2.04 -13.98 8.25
C LYS A 502 -2.58 -14.18 9.68
N THR A 503 -3.29 -13.17 10.20
CA THR A 503 -3.88 -13.17 11.54
C THR A 503 -5.22 -13.93 11.56
N LYS A 504 -5.72 -14.21 12.76
CA LYS A 504 -7.04 -14.84 12.94
C LYS A 504 -8.15 -13.93 12.41
N ARG A 505 -9.07 -14.48 11.60
CA ARG A 505 -10.29 -13.79 11.15
C ARG A 505 -11.16 -13.35 12.33
N ASP A 506 -11.83 -12.21 12.17
CA ASP A 506 -12.76 -11.61 13.13
C ASP A 506 -14.21 -11.65 12.59
N PRO A 507 -14.87 -12.82 12.58
CA PRO A 507 -16.16 -12.98 11.90
C PRO A 507 -17.27 -12.12 12.52
N ALA A 508 -18.30 -11.80 11.73
CA ALA A 508 -19.47 -11.09 12.21
C ALA A 508 -20.08 -11.67 13.50
N ILE A 509 -20.49 -10.77 14.39
CA ILE A 509 -21.02 -11.10 15.72
C ILE A 509 -22.54 -10.92 15.71
N ASP A 510 -23.27 -11.99 16.05
CA ASP A 510 -24.72 -11.94 16.24
C ASP A 510 -25.07 -11.21 17.56
N ILE A 511 -25.77 -10.09 17.44
CA ILE A 511 -26.18 -9.24 18.56
C ILE A 511 -27.61 -9.48 19.04
N ARG A 512 -28.33 -10.47 18.50
CA ARG A 512 -29.69 -10.80 18.96
C ARG A 512 -29.65 -11.23 20.43
N GLY A 513 -30.48 -10.57 21.25
CA GLY A 513 -30.62 -10.86 22.68
C GLY A 513 -29.41 -10.47 23.54
N LYS A 514 -28.50 -9.61 23.06
CA LYS A 514 -27.31 -9.17 23.80
C LYS A 514 -27.53 -7.95 24.70
#